data_AF-A0A4R4LRA1-F1
#
_entry.id   AF-A0A4R4LRA1-F1
#
_cell.length_a   1.000
_cell.length_b   1.000
_cell.length_c   1.000
_cell.angle_alpha   90.00
_cell.angle_beta   90.00
_cell.angle_gamma   90.00
#
_symmetry.space_group_name_H-M   'P 1'
#
loop_
_entity.id
_entity.type
_entity.pdbx_description
1 polymer ?
#
loop_
_entity_poly.entity_id
_entity_poly.type
_entity_poly.pdbx_seq_one_letter_code
_entity_poly.pdbx_strand_id
1 'polypeptide(L)'
;PDVRCVVHAHPRRTVAADLAGLTLEPLVGAYDIPGSALLASGVPVYPRSVLVRSDALGDEVADHLGDHAAALLRGHGVAVTGDSVQEAVLRAASIDEIAHLCLLVASAGGRPRPIDEADRAELPDLGGSLNLDVAWRHELSRLPETPPA
;
A
#
# COMPACT_ATOMS: atom_id res chain seq x y z
N PRO A 1 4.58 -22.12 3.02
CA PRO A 1 4.53 -20.67 2.74
C PRO A 1 3.09 -20.20 2.63
N ASP A 2 2.75 -19.21 3.43
CA ASP A 2 1.50 -18.46 3.49
C ASP A 2 1.43 -17.41 2.36
N VAL A 3 2.53 -16.71 2.08
CA VAL A 3 2.62 -15.76 0.96
C VAL A 3 2.55 -16.48 -0.40
N ARG A 4 1.64 -16.03 -1.27
CA ARG A 4 1.44 -16.58 -2.63
C ARG A 4 1.93 -15.66 -3.74
N CYS A 5 1.94 -14.36 -3.49
CA CYS A 5 2.37 -13.32 -4.41
C CYS A 5 3.14 -12.23 -3.67
N VAL A 6 4.18 -11.71 -4.33
CA VAL A 6 4.91 -10.52 -3.88
C VAL A 6 4.96 -9.54 -5.05
N VAL A 7 4.57 -8.30 -4.79
CA VAL A 7 4.74 -7.17 -5.70
C VAL A 7 5.78 -6.24 -5.11
N HIS A 8 6.82 -5.95 -5.90
CA HIS A 8 7.74 -4.86 -5.64
C HIS A 8 7.52 -3.77 -6.71
N ALA A 9 7.36 -2.52 -6.27
CA ALA A 9 7.11 -1.40 -7.16
C ALA A 9 7.71 -0.10 -6.60
N HIS A 10 7.81 0.93 -7.46
CA HIS A 10 8.26 2.29 -7.11
C HIS A 10 7.15 3.33 -7.29
N PRO A 11 6.01 3.22 -6.57
CA PRO A 11 4.92 4.17 -6.67
C PRO A 11 5.37 5.58 -6.27
N ARG A 12 5.23 6.54 -7.20
CA ARG A 12 5.85 7.89 -7.08
C ARG A 12 5.37 8.66 -5.86
N ARG A 13 4.08 8.55 -5.52
CA ARG A 13 3.47 9.34 -4.43
C ARG A 13 3.85 8.72 -3.09
N THR A 14 3.95 7.40 -3.01
CA THR A 14 4.53 6.70 -1.87
C THR A 14 5.98 7.10 -1.61
N VAL A 15 6.83 7.08 -2.64
CA VAL A 15 8.24 7.50 -2.50
C VAL A 15 8.34 8.98 -2.09
N ALA A 16 7.51 9.85 -2.67
CA ALA A 16 7.49 11.26 -2.31
C ALA A 16 7.02 11.50 -0.85
N ALA A 17 6.01 10.75 -0.38
CA ALA A 17 5.53 10.83 1.00
C ALA A 17 6.61 10.39 2.00
N ASP A 18 7.30 9.28 1.72
CA ASP A 18 8.43 8.80 2.52
C ASP A 18 9.57 9.84 2.57
N LEU A 19 9.98 10.39 1.42
CA LEU A 19 11.01 11.43 1.36
C LEU A 19 10.59 12.73 2.06
N ALA A 20 9.29 13.02 2.13
CA ALA A 20 8.74 14.14 2.89
C ALA A 20 8.66 13.88 4.40
N GLY A 21 9.03 12.67 4.87
CA GLY A 21 8.93 12.28 6.27
C GLY A 21 7.49 12.08 6.74
N LEU A 22 6.55 11.83 5.83
CA LEU A 22 5.16 11.56 6.17
C LEU A 22 5.00 10.08 6.55
N THR A 23 4.39 9.85 7.71
CA THR A 23 3.98 8.50 8.11
C THR A 23 2.65 8.18 7.44
N LEU A 24 2.55 7.00 6.82
CA LEU A 24 1.28 6.52 6.27
C LEU A 24 0.46 5.90 7.40
N GLU A 25 -0.62 6.57 7.77
CA GLU A 25 -1.56 6.15 8.79
C GLU A 25 -2.95 5.97 8.17
N PRO A 26 -3.91 5.30 8.84
CA PRO A 26 -5.29 5.16 8.37
C PRO A 26 -6.00 6.51 8.28
N LEU A 27 -5.78 7.26 7.21
CA LEU A 27 -6.30 8.61 6.99
C LEU A 27 -7.74 8.61 6.48
N VAL A 28 -8.18 7.49 5.93
CA VAL A 28 -9.45 7.36 5.22
C VAL A 28 -10.30 6.25 5.81
N GLY A 29 -11.62 6.43 5.79
CA GLY A 29 -12.62 5.40 6.14
C GLY A 29 -13.23 4.80 4.89
N ALA A 30 -14.54 4.99 4.70
CA ALA A 30 -15.32 4.47 3.57
C ALA A 30 -14.85 4.89 2.16
N TYR A 31 -13.86 5.79 2.05
CA TYR A 31 -13.22 6.14 0.77
C TYR A 31 -12.38 4.97 0.20
N ASP A 32 -11.66 4.25 1.07
CA ASP A 32 -10.90 3.05 0.73
C ASP A 32 -10.82 2.16 1.98
N ILE A 33 -11.84 1.32 2.18
CA ILE A 33 -11.93 0.45 3.35
C ILE A 33 -10.78 -0.57 3.39
N PRO A 34 -10.44 -1.29 2.30
CA PRO A 34 -9.28 -2.19 2.27
C PRO A 34 -7.96 -1.48 2.58
N GLY A 35 -7.72 -0.30 2.00
CA GLY A 35 -6.53 0.50 2.26
C GLY A 35 -6.45 1.01 3.70
N SER A 36 -7.59 1.39 4.29
CA SER A 36 -7.69 1.77 5.70
C SER A 36 -7.31 0.61 6.62
N ALA A 37 -7.87 -0.58 6.37
CA ALA A 37 -7.55 -1.79 7.13
C ALA A 37 -6.07 -2.19 6.99
N LEU A 38 -5.51 -2.08 5.78
CA LEU A 38 -4.09 -2.33 5.51
C LEU A 38 -3.17 -1.41 6.31
N LEU A 39 -3.45 -0.11 6.36
CA LEU A 39 -2.63 0.82 7.15
C LEU A 39 -2.86 0.63 8.66
N ALA A 40 -4.06 0.20 9.07
CA ALA A 40 -4.38 -0.04 10.47
C ALA A 40 -3.66 -1.28 11.02
N SER A 41 -3.43 -2.29 10.18
CA SER A 41 -2.59 -3.45 10.54
C SER A 41 -1.09 -3.12 10.57
N GLY A 42 -0.69 -1.99 9.98
CA GLY A 42 0.68 -1.47 10.00
C GLY A 42 1.45 -1.71 8.70
N VAL A 43 2.24 -0.72 8.30
CA VAL A 43 3.17 -0.82 7.16
C VAL A 43 4.55 -0.35 7.62
N PRO A 44 5.43 -1.26 8.08
CA PRO A 44 6.77 -0.92 8.54
C PRO A 44 7.64 -0.30 7.42
N VAL A 45 8.63 0.50 7.83
CA VAL A 45 9.56 1.17 6.91
C VAL A 45 10.95 0.58 7.06
N TYR A 46 11.39 -0.21 6.08
CA TYR A 46 12.78 -0.66 5.99
C TYR A 46 13.70 0.56 5.83
N PRO A 47 14.64 0.80 6.77
CA PRO A 47 15.28 2.11 6.91
C PRO A 47 16.40 2.39 5.91
N ARG A 48 16.78 1.44 5.06
CA ARG A 48 17.94 1.57 4.16
C ARG A 48 17.49 1.90 2.73
N SER A 49 18.02 2.99 2.19
CA SER A 49 17.82 3.41 0.81
C SER A 49 18.85 2.75 -0.12
N VAL A 50 18.77 1.42 -0.24
CA VAL A 50 19.71 0.61 -1.02
C VAL A 50 18.99 -0.23 -2.05
N LEU A 51 19.72 -0.60 -3.11
CA LEU A 51 19.29 -1.67 -4.01
C LEU A 51 19.37 -3.01 -3.28
N VAL A 52 18.23 -3.69 -3.16
CA VAL A 52 18.14 -5.05 -2.60
C VAL A 52 18.67 -6.02 -3.66
N ARG A 53 19.94 -6.41 -3.55
CA ARG A 53 20.69 -7.15 -4.59
C ARG A 53 21.38 -8.41 -4.10
N SER A 54 21.06 -8.84 -2.89
CA SER A 54 21.65 -10.01 -2.25
C SER A 54 20.66 -10.62 -1.28
N ASP A 55 20.74 -11.92 -1.09
CA ASP A 55 19.86 -12.67 -0.17
C ASP A 55 19.85 -12.04 1.23
N ALA A 56 21.01 -11.67 1.78
CA ALA A 56 21.10 -11.00 3.08
C ALA A 56 20.30 -9.68 3.16
N LEU A 57 20.19 -8.92 2.06
CA LEU A 57 19.37 -7.71 2.03
C LEU A 57 17.88 -8.05 1.84
N GLY A 58 17.58 -9.14 1.12
CA GLY A 58 16.24 -9.69 1.02
C GLY A 58 15.72 -10.17 2.37
N ASP A 59 16.56 -10.87 3.14
CA ASP A 59 16.28 -11.33 4.50
C ASP A 59 16.03 -10.14 5.43
N GLU A 60 16.86 -9.07 5.36
CA GLU A 60 16.61 -7.85 6.13
C GLU A 60 15.24 -7.22 5.80
N VAL A 61 14.82 -7.23 4.53
CA VAL A 61 13.50 -6.71 4.13
C VAL A 61 12.38 -7.64 4.61
N ALA A 62 12.56 -8.95 4.53
CA ALA A 62 11.59 -9.94 5.01
C ALA A 62 11.41 -9.86 6.54
N ASP A 63 12.51 -9.71 7.29
CA ASP A 63 12.49 -9.50 8.73
C ASP A 63 11.77 -8.18 9.09
N HIS A 64 11.96 -7.13 8.29
CA HIS A 64 11.27 -5.86 8.49
C HIS A 64 9.78 -5.93 8.16
N LEU A 65 9.42 -6.72 7.14
CA LEU A 65 8.02 -7.00 6.80
C LEU A 65 7.33 -7.71 7.97
N GLY A 66 7.96 -8.74 8.54
CA GLY A 66 7.36 -9.55 9.60
C GLY A 66 6.01 -10.14 9.16
N ASP A 67 4.99 -10.00 10.00
CA ASP A 67 3.63 -10.49 9.72
C ASP A 67 2.76 -9.48 8.94
N HIS A 68 3.32 -8.35 8.51
CA HIS A 68 2.57 -7.32 7.79
C HIS A 68 2.40 -7.68 6.31
N ALA A 69 1.35 -7.16 5.69
CA ALA A 69 1.08 -7.37 4.26
C ALA A 69 1.94 -6.47 3.35
N ALA A 70 2.60 -5.45 3.89
CA ALA A 70 3.40 -4.51 3.12
C ALA A 70 4.52 -3.91 3.96
N ALA A 71 5.62 -3.56 3.30
CA ALA A 71 6.70 -2.75 3.86
C ALA A 71 7.08 -1.64 2.87
N LEU A 72 7.28 -0.43 3.40
CA LEU A 72 7.93 0.65 2.65
C LEU A 72 9.43 0.43 2.66
N LEU A 73 10.07 0.73 1.53
CA LEU A 73 11.52 0.74 1.38
C LEU A 73 11.95 2.20 1.28
N ARG A 74 12.58 2.75 2.32
CA ARG A 74 12.92 4.18 2.42
C ARG A 74 13.62 4.67 1.15
N GLY A 75 13.06 5.68 0.49
CA GLY A 75 13.60 6.32 -0.71
C GLY A 75 13.63 5.41 -1.95
N HIS A 76 12.93 4.28 -1.91
CA HIS A 76 13.01 3.24 -2.94
C HIS A 76 11.61 2.86 -3.47
N GLY A 77 10.68 2.45 -2.61
CA GLY A 77 9.35 2.02 -3.05
C GLY A 77 8.64 1.17 -2.02
N VAL A 78 7.94 0.14 -2.49
CA VAL A 78 7.16 -0.78 -1.64
C VAL A 78 7.48 -2.24 -1.97
N ALA A 79 7.33 -3.10 -0.97
CA ALA A 79 7.18 -4.54 -1.14
C ALA A 79 5.85 -4.95 -0.49
N VAL A 80 4.99 -5.64 -1.24
CA VAL A 80 3.62 -5.97 -0.83
C VAL A 80 3.36 -7.45 -1.10
N THR A 81 2.78 -8.14 -0.13
CA THR A 81 2.40 -9.55 -0.23
C THR A 81 0.89 -9.68 -0.48
N GLY A 82 0.47 -10.84 -0.99
CA GLY A 82 -0.94 -11.19 -1.15
C GLY A 82 -1.14 -12.68 -1.44
N ASP A 83 -2.39 -13.13 -1.30
CA ASP A 83 -2.83 -14.48 -1.66
C ASP A 83 -3.04 -14.63 -3.17
N SER A 84 -3.09 -13.50 -3.89
CA SER A 84 -3.22 -13.41 -5.33
C SER A 84 -2.47 -12.19 -5.89
N VAL A 85 -2.26 -12.18 -7.21
CA VAL A 85 -1.71 -11.01 -7.92
C VAL A 85 -2.61 -9.80 -7.74
N GLN A 86 -3.92 -9.99 -7.86
CA GLN A 86 -4.93 -8.95 -7.74
C GLN A 86 -4.83 -8.25 -6.39
N GLU A 87 -4.77 -9.03 -5.31
CA GLU A 87 -4.67 -8.49 -3.96
C GLU A 87 -3.37 -7.72 -3.73
N ALA A 88 -2.21 -8.30 -4.11
CA ALA A 88 -0.93 -7.63 -3.92
C ALA A 88 -0.84 -6.32 -4.71
N VAL A 89 -1.38 -6.29 -5.93
CA VAL A 89 -1.44 -5.08 -6.77
C VAL A 89 -2.38 -4.04 -6.18
N LEU A 90 -3.58 -4.42 -5.76
CA LEU A 90 -4.56 -3.48 -5.19
C LEU A 90 -4.06 -2.89 -3.86
N ARG A 91 -3.42 -3.68 -3.00
CA ARG A 91 -2.75 -3.18 -1.79
C ARG A 91 -1.69 -2.14 -2.13
N ALA A 92 -0.84 -2.40 -3.12
CA ALA A 92 0.17 -1.44 -3.58
C ALA A 92 -0.46 -0.14 -4.14
N ALA A 93 -1.59 -0.25 -4.86
CA ALA A 93 -2.33 0.89 -5.38
C ALA A 93 -2.97 1.73 -4.26
N SER A 94 -3.59 1.09 -3.26
CA SER A 94 -4.15 1.75 -2.09
C SER A 94 -3.10 2.52 -1.29
N ILE A 95 -1.91 1.92 -1.06
CA ILE A 95 -0.79 2.61 -0.41
C ILE A 95 -0.42 3.89 -1.16
N ASP A 96 -0.32 3.83 -2.50
CA ASP A 96 0.05 5.01 -3.31
C ASP A 96 -1.04 6.07 -3.34
N GLU A 97 -2.31 5.69 -3.32
CA GLU A 97 -3.42 6.65 -3.25
C GLU A 97 -3.51 7.31 -1.86
N ILE A 98 -3.33 6.56 -0.77
CA ILE A 98 -3.32 7.16 0.56
C ILE A 98 -2.09 8.07 0.75
N ALA A 99 -0.93 7.68 0.22
CA ALA A 99 0.25 8.54 0.18
C ALA A 99 -0.01 9.83 -0.60
N HIS A 100 -0.79 9.77 -1.68
CA HIS A 100 -1.23 10.96 -2.42
C HIS A 100 -2.03 11.91 -1.52
N LEU A 101 -3.01 11.39 -0.79
CA LEU A 101 -3.83 12.20 0.12
C LEU A 101 -2.98 12.82 1.23
N CYS A 102 -2.04 12.07 1.80
CA CYS A 102 -1.09 12.60 2.78
C CYS A 102 -0.30 13.80 2.21
N LEU A 103 0.22 13.66 0.98
CA LEU A 103 0.94 14.73 0.29
C LEU A 103 0.06 15.94 -0.01
N LEU A 104 -1.17 15.73 -0.49
CA LEU A 104 -2.11 16.82 -0.78
C LEU A 104 -2.41 17.63 0.49
N VAL A 105 -2.74 16.95 1.59
CA VAL A 105 -3.01 17.58 2.89
C VAL A 105 -1.79 18.37 3.37
N ALA A 106 -0.60 17.77 3.32
CA ALA A 106 0.64 18.43 3.73
C ALA A 106 0.97 19.66 2.85
N SER A 107 0.79 19.54 1.53
CA SER A 107 1.04 20.65 0.58
C SER A 107 0.07 21.82 0.76
N ALA A 108 -1.13 21.56 1.26
CA ALA A 108 -2.12 22.57 1.61
C ALA A 108 -1.84 23.25 2.96
N GLY A 109 -0.71 22.93 3.62
CA GLY A 109 -0.37 23.41 4.96
C GLY A 109 -1.07 22.66 6.10
N GLY A 110 -1.78 21.58 5.77
CA GLY A 110 -2.43 20.70 6.74
C GLY A 110 -1.47 19.68 7.33
N ARG A 111 -1.95 18.95 8.33
CA ARG A 111 -1.29 17.75 8.85
C ARG A 111 -2.25 16.58 8.61
N PRO A 112 -1.83 15.49 7.94
CA PRO A 112 -2.62 14.27 7.89
C PRO A 112 -3.00 13.84 9.30
N ARG A 113 -4.25 13.44 9.50
CA ARG A 113 -4.75 12.97 10.81
C ARG A 113 -5.43 11.63 10.58
N PRO A 114 -4.99 10.56 11.26
CA PRO A 114 -5.70 9.30 11.16
C PRO A 114 -7.15 9.46 11.60
N ILE A 115 -8.05 8.67 11.02
CA ILE A 115 -9.42 8.53 11.54
C ILE A 115 -9.38 7.83 12.90
N ASP A 116 -10.42 8.00 13.72
CA ASP A 116 -10.47 7.38 15.05
C ASP A 116 -10.73 5.87 14.95
N GLU A 117 -10.26 5.12 15.95
CA GLU A 117 -10.51 3.67 16.03
C GLU A 117 -12.02 3.35 16.09
N ALA A 118 -12.80 4.20 16.76
CA ALA A 118 -14.26 4.03 16.83
C ALA A 118 -14.90 4.11 15.44
N ASP A 119 -14.47 5.05 14.59
CA ASP A 119 -14.98 5.17 13.22
C ASP A 119 -14.49 4.02 12.33
N ARG A 120 -13.26 3.54 12.54
CA ARG A 120 -12.73 2.35 11.83
C ARG A 120 -13.52 1.09 12.15
N ALA A 121 -13.91 0.91 13.41
CA ALA A 121 -14.66 -0.26 13.84
C ALA A 121 -16.06 -0.35 13.21
N GLU A 122 -16.62 0.78 12.75
CA GLU A 122 -17.89 0.84 12.01
C GLU A 122 -17.74 0.51 10.52
N LEU A 123 -16.51 0.39 9.99
CA LEU A 123 -16.30 0.08 8.58
C LEU A 123 -16.62 -1.40 8.31
N PRO A 124 -17.53 -1.70 7.37
CA PRO A 124 -17.90 -3.08 7.09
C PRO A 124 -16.82 -3.80 6.29
N ASP A 125 -16.70 -5.12 6.49
CA ASP A 125 -16.09 -5.98 5.47
C ASP A 125 -17.08 -6.12 4.31
N LEU A 126 -16.77 -5.50 3.18
CA LEU A 126 -17.58 -5.59 1.95
C LEU A 126 -17.46 -6.96 1.25
N GLY A 127 -16.58 -7.84 1.73
CA GLY A 127 -16.29 -9.14 1.16
C GLY A 127 -15.42 -9.08 -0.10
N GLY A 128 -14.86 -10.22 -0.50
CA GLY A 128 -13.91 -10.31 -1.61
C GLY A 128 -14.45 -9.77 -2.96
N SER A 129 -15.76 -9.86 -3.20
CA SER A 129 -16.34 -9.37 -4.46
C SER A 129 -16.22 -7.85 -4.62
N LEU A 130 -16.46 -7.09 -3.55
CA LEU A 130 -16.38 -5.62 -3.60
C LEU A 130 -14.97 -5.12 -3.28
N ASN A 131 -14.30 -5.72 -2.29
CA ASN A 131 -12.96 -5.31 -1.87
C ASN A 131 -11.88 -5.65 -2.91
N LEU A 132 -12.06 -6.72 -3.70
CA LEU A 132 -11.05 -7.18 -4.66
C LEU A 132 -11.59 -7.22 -6.09
N ASP A 133 -12.66 -7.95 -6.38
CA ASP A 133 -13.05 -8.21 -7.78
C ASP A 133 -13.46 -6.94 -8.54
N VAL A 134 -14.26 -6.07 -7.92
CA VAL A 134 -14.70 -4.81 -8.56
C VAL A 134 -13.53 -3.87 -8.78
N ALA A 135 -12.69 -3.67 -7.76
CA ALA A 135 -11.49 -2.84 -7.86
C ALA A 135 -10.55 -3.39 -8.95
N TRP A 136 -10.33 -4.71 -8.98
CA TRP A 136 -9.51 -5.34 -10.00
C TRP A 136 -10.06 -5.15 -11.42
N ARG A 137 -11.38 -5.33 -11.62
CA ARG A 137 -12.02 -5.07 -12.92
C ARG A 137 -11.87 -3.60 -13.33
N HIS A 138 -11.98 -2.68 -12.37
CA HIS A 138 -11.71 -1.26 -12.63
C HIS A 138 -10.28 -1.06 -13.12
N GLU A 139 -9.27 -1.61 -12.43
CA GLU A 139 -7.87 -1.54 -12.85
C GLU A 139 -7.65 -2.09 -14.26
N LEU A 140 -8.20 -3.27 -14.56
CA LEU A 140 -8.13 -3.86 -15.90
C LEU A 140 -8.77 -2.97 -16.97
N SER A 141 -9.88 -2.30 -16.66
CA SER A 141 -10.56 -1.39 -17.60
C SER A 141 -9.76 -0.13 -17.92
N ARG A 142 -8.78 0.23 -17.09
CA ARG A 142 -7.89 1.38 -17.32
C ARG A 142 -6.69 1.04 -18.20
N LEU A 143 -6.42 -0.24 -18.42
CA LEU A 143 -5.35 -0.66 -19.32
C LEU A 143 -5.73 -0.25 -20.75
N PRO A 144 -4.79 0.30 -21.54
CA PRO A 144 -5.06 0.54 -22.95
C PRO A 144 -5.46 -0.78 -23.61
N GLU A 145 -6.36 -0.74 -24.58
CA GLU A 145 -6.63 -1.94 -25.38
C GLU A 145 -5.29 -2.40 -25.99
N THR A 146 -4.88 -3.62 -25.62
CA THR A 146 -3.72 -4.25 -26.24
C THR A 146 -4.02 -4.35 -27.74
N PRO A 147 -3.26 -3.70 -28.63
CA PRO A 147 -3.43 -3.97 -30.06
C PRO A 147 -3.22 -5.47 -30.26
N PRO A 148 -4.06 -6.15 -31.07
CA PRO A 148 -3.88 -7.57 -31.32
C PRO A 148 -2.46 -7.83 -31.80
N ALA A 149 -1.85 -8.88 -31.24
CA ALA A 149 -0.49 -9.32 -31.54
C ALA A 149 -0.26 -9.62 -33.02
#